data_AF-A0A5B9QD98-F1
#
_entry.id   AF-A0A5B9QD98-F1
#
_cell.length_a   1.000
_cell.length_b   1.000
_cell.length_c   1.000
_cell.angle_alpha   90.00
_cell.angle_beta   90.00
_cell.angle_gamma   90.00
#
_symmetry.space_group_name_H-M   'P 1'
#
loop_
_entity.id
_entity.type
_entity.pdbx_description
1 polymer ?
#
loop_
_entity_poly.entity_id
_entity_poly.type
_entity_poly.pdbx_seq_one_letter_code
_entity_poly.pdbx_strand_id
1 'polypeptide(L)'
;MIGVYQCASNVLSRPQGRFLCAAPRFGLQLLILLVWALPICRGVTPESAEVRELVDKGLKFLESHTDERLGGRCLIALAFLKNGASPDHPRIKEAVAACKATNAQDLLQENSLYSNGLAIIFLAELDPIKYRSLIEQFAGTLTNRQKPNGGWGYESYQTGDTSQTQYAILSYWELMQVGMAPKVESVEAGANWLLRTQDPSGSWGYQGKDPGSFKLEKQTGVTVSMLAAGLGSTLISANILGALMPGEETEVDASEKQSLPTALQEAEDNRVKKIRTLSGGSLDRNQVLKAVADGKKWFEKNFKGVEHAEYPYYMLYSIERYKSFEDFLESNVNEEPTWYQTGYQYIKEKMKEDGSVASKSGDECGTAFAILFLVRSTQQSIKASLGEGTLVGGRGLSANLARMKLQKGRLIKERKPTEIDNFLGLLESSAGPELDALLSESSGIDVENITPEEIRRLEQLVKTGSPEVRLMAVEALSQLRNLDYVPSLLYALTDPDKRVVRSARDGLQYVSRRFEGYGPSDNFTDKERYDSLEQWKNWYRRVRPNASLAP
;
A
#
# COMPACT_ATOMS: atom_id res chain seq x y z
N MET A 1 -4.96 -82.26 -18.07
CA MET A 1 -5.68 -82.31 -16.78
C MET A 1 -6.53 -81.06 -16.71
N ILE A 2 -7.85 -81.26 -16.69
CA ILE A 2 -8.91 -80.40 -17.24
C ILE A 2 -9.99 -80.20 -16.16
N GLY A 3 -10.72 -79.07 -16.21
CA GLY A 3 -12.09 -78.88 -15.68
C GLY A 3 -12.13 -77.97 -14.44
N VAL A 4 -12.58 -76.70 -14.45
CA VAL A 4 -13.74 -75.98 -15.03
C VAL A 4 -15.08 -76.27 -14.33
N TYR A 5 -15.89 -75.20 -14.17
CA TYR A 5 -17.36 -75.10 -13.95
C TYR A 5 -17.86 -75.07 -12.49
N GLN A 6 -18.95 -74.41 -12.05
CA GLN A 6 -19.96 -73.44 -12.53
C GLN A 6 -20.77 -73.04 -11.25
N CYS A 7 -21.19 -71.80 -11.01
CA CYS A 7 -22.53 -71.24 -11.29
C CYS A 7 -23.73 -72.10 -10.79
N ALA A 8 -24.57 -71.56 -9.90
CA ALA A 8 -26.01 -71.33 -10.14
C ALA A 8 -26.80 -70.99 -8.85
N SER A 9 -27.64 -69.97 -9.01
CA SER A 9 -28.74 -69.48 -8.20
C SER A 9 -29.96 -70.41 -8.16
N ASN A 10 -30.80 -70.29 -7.12
CA ASN A 10 -32.26 -70.54 -7.10
C ASN A 10 -32.83 -70.14 -5.71
N VAL A 11 -34.06 -69.69 -5.45
CA VAL A 11 -35.17 -69.02 -6.17
C VAL A 11 -36.39 -69.08 -5.21
N LEU A 12 -37.24 -68.03 -5.17
CA LEU A 12 -38.65 -67.96 -4.68
C LEU A 12 -38.92 -68.06 -3.14
N SER A 13 -39.95 -67.46 -2.51
CA SER A 13 -41.05 -66.56 -2.91
C SER A 13 -41.85 -66.08 -1.65
N ARG A 14 -42.39 -64.85 -1.74
CA ARG A 14 -43.53 -64.15 -1.05
C ARG A 14 -44.58 -64.98 -0.24
N PRO A 15 -45.36 -64.41 0.73
CA PRO A 15 -46.20 -63.21 0.49
C PRO A 15 -46.58 -62.23 1.65
N GLN A 16 -47.00 -61.03 1.21
CA GLN A 16 -48.12 -60.16 1.62
C GLN A 16 -48.61 -60.04 3.07
N GLY A 17 -48.88 -58.79 3.51
CA GLY A 17 -50.00 -58.48 4.43
C GLY A 17 -49.78 -57.29 5.35
N ARG A 18 -50.56 -56.22 5.16
CA ARG A 18 -50.63 -55.00 6.00
C ARG A 18 -51.24 -55.27 7.39
N PHE A 19 -50.97 -54.39 8.38
CA PHE A 19 -51.93 -53.72 9.31
C PHE A 19 -51.16 -53.11 10.51
N LEU A 20 -51.06 -51.77 10.57
CA LEU A 20 -51.61 -50.88 11.62
C LEU A 20 -51.16 -51.14 13.08
N CYS A 21 -50.38 -50.23 13.67
CA CYS A 21 -50.80 -49.37 14.78
C CYS A 21 -49.64 -48.63 15.50
N ALA A 22 -49.92 -47.35 15.75
CA ALA A 22 -49.44 -46.40 16.76
C ALA A 22 -48.21 -46.69 17.66
N ALA A 23 -47.37 -45.64 17.76
CA ALA A 23 -46.19 -45.47 18.61
C ALA A 23 -46.45 -45.52 20.14
N PRO A 24 -45.37 -45.55 20.96
CA PRO A 24 -44.93 -44.29 21.57
C PRO A 24 -43.40 -44.10 21.43
N ARG A 25 -42.91 -43.01 20.82
CA ARG A 25 -42.59 -41.72 21.48
C ARG A 25 -41.86 -41.87 22.82
N PHE A 26 -40.60 -42.33 22.82
CA PHE A 26 -39.55 -41.90 23.77
C PHE A 26 -38.19 -42.37 23.22
N GLY A 27 -37.51 -41.53 22.44
CA GLY A 27 -36.20 -41.90 21.90
C GLY A 27 -35.72 -40.99 20.77
N LEU A 28 -35.99 -39.69 20.85
CA LEU A 28 -35.48 -38.74 19.85
C LEU A 28 -35.30 -37.33 20.44
N GLN A 29 -34.64 -37.21 21.59
CA GLN A 29 -34.22 -35.90 22.14
C GLN A 29 -32.78 -35.87 22.65
N LEU A 30 -31.97 -36.89 22.36
CA LEU A 30 -30.56 -36.95 22.79
C LEU A 30 -29.58 -37.18 21.64
N LEU A 31 -29.97 -36.81 20.41
CA LEU A 31 -29.13 -36.94 19.21
C LEU A 31 -29.09 -35.67 18.33
N ILE A 32 -29.35 -34.49 18.92
CA ILE A 32 -29.25 -33.19 18.22
C ILE A 32 -28.32 -32.18 18.95
N LEU A 33 -27.77 -32.52 20.12
CA LEU A 33 -26.82 -31.65 20.85
C LEU A 33 -25.38 -32.20 20.90
N LEU A 34 -25.02 -33.06 19.95
CA LEU A 34 -23.66 -33.56 19.75
C LEU A 34 -23.21 -33.40 18.28
N VAL A 35 -23.66 -32.35 17.59
CA VAL A 35 -22.79 -31.75 16.57
C VAL A 35 -21.72 -31.03 17.36
N TRP A 36 -20.69 -31.79 17.75
CA TRP A 36 -19.48 -31.25 18.32
C TRP A 36 -19.04 -30.12 17.41
N ALA A 37 -18.81 -28.96 18.03
CA ALA A 37 -17.91 -27.95 17.53
C ALA A 37 -16.58 -28.65 17.25
N LEU A 38 -16.43 -29.24 16.07
CA LEU A 38 -15.11 -29.40 15.49
C LEU A 38 -14.56 -27.98 15.48
N PRO A 39 -13.45 -27.71 16.17
CA PRO A 39 -12.80 -26.42 15.98
C PRO A 39 -12.57 -26.33 14.48
N ILE A 40 -13.22 -25.37 13.84
CA ILE A 40 -12.79 -24.93 12.53
C ILE A 40 -11.37 -24.47 12.82
N CYS A 41 -10.37 -25.30 12.49
CA CYS A 41 -8.98 -24.89 12.51
C CYS A 41 -8.90 -23.78 11.47
N ARG A 42 -9.12 -22.54 11.93
CA ARG A 42 -8.85 -21.35 11.14
C ARG A 42 -7.37 -21.39 10.79
N GLY A 43 -7.05 -21.04 9.55
CA GLY A 43 -5.67 -20.88 9.16
C GLY A 43 -5.02 -19.81 10.03
N VAL A 44 -3.71 -19.90 10.24
CA VAL A 44 -2.99 -18.84 10.93
C VAL A 44 -2.72 -17.68 9.99
N THR A 45 -2.65 -16.49 10.56
CA THR A 45 -2.22 -15.25 9.90
C THR A 45 -0.95 -14.72 10.58
N PRO A 46 -0.23 -13.73 9.99
CA PRO A 46 0.93 -13.09 10.63
C PRO A 46 0.68 -12.58 12.07
N GLU A 47 -0.57 -12.26 12.40
CA GLU A 47 -1.04 -11.70 13.66
C GLU A 47 -1.47 -12.78 14.66
N SER A 48 -1.57 -14.05 14.23
CA SER A 48 -1.93 -15.16 15.11
C SER A 48 -0.87 -15.35 16.19
N ALA A 49 -1.32 -15.61 17.42
CA ALA A 49 -0.44 -15.68 18.59
C ALA A 49 0.68 -16.72 18.43
N GLU A 50 0.36 -17.87 17.83
CA GLU A 50 1.30 -18.96 17.56
C GLU A 50 2.35 -18.58 16.50
N VAL A 51 1.98 -17.75 15.52
CA VAL A 51 2.93 -17.22 14.53
C VAL A 51 3.84 -16.20 15.20
N ARG A 52 3.28 -15.29 16.00
CA ARG A 52 4.03 -14.29 16.77
C ARG A 52 5.05 -14.94 17.71
N GLU A 53 4.69 -16.05 18.35
CA GLU A 53 5.61 -16.80 19.21
C GLU A 53 6.83 -17.32 18.45
N LEU A 54 6.64 -17.87 17.24
CA LEU A 54 7.75 -18.34 16.39
C LEU A 54 8.63 -17.17 15.91
N VAL A 55 8.01 -16.05 15.53
CA VAL A 55 8.72 -14.83 15.14
C VAL A 55 9.58 -14.31 16.30
N ASP A 56 9.02 -14.21 17.50
CA ASP A 56 9.73 -13.69 18.66
C ASP A 56 10.86 -14.64 19.11
N LYS A 57 10.67 -15.96 19.01
CA LYS A 57 11.73 -16.96 19.21
C LYS A 57 12.87 -16.80 18.22
N GLY A 58 12.56 -16.68 16.92
CA GLY A 58 13.58 -16.48 15.89
C GLY A 58 14.32 -15.15 16.04
N LEU A 59 13.63 -14.07 16.40
CA LEU A 59 14.27 -12.78 16.67
C LEU A 59 15.21 -12.86 17.86
N LYS A 60 14.81 -13.52 18.94
CA LYS A 60 15.66 -13.75 20.13
C LYS A 60 16.95 -14.49 19.78
N PHE A 61 16.89 -15.49 18.90
CA PHE A 61 18.10 -16.14 18.36
C PHE A 61 19.00 -15.13 17.64
N LEU A 62 18.42 -14.30 16.76
CA LEU A 62 19.13 -13.32 15.95
C LEU A 62 19.66 -12.10 16.73
N GLU A 63 19.28 -11.90 18.01
CA GLU A 63 19.85 -10.83 18.84
C GLU A 63 21.36 -11.04 19.09
N SER A 64 21.79 -12.29 19.19
CA SER A 64 23.17 -12.69 19.50
C SER A 64 23.91 -13.34 18.33
N HIS A 65 23.25 -13.58 17.20
CA HIS A 65 23.84 -14.21 16.02
C HIS A 65 23.84 -13.27 14.81
N THR A 66 24.82 -13.41 13.93
CA THR A 66 25.01 -12.56 12.75
C THR A 66 25.61 -13.36 11.60
N ASP A 67 25.65 -12.76 10.42
CA ASP A 67 26.30 -13.32 9.25
C ASP A 67 27.57 -12.53 8.90
N GLU A 68 28.59 -13.21 8.39
CA GLU A 68 29.82 -12.54 7.95
C GLU A 68 29.58 -11.71 6.68
N ARG A 69 28.65 -12.14 5.83
CA ARG A 69 28.34 -11.50 4.54
C ARG A 69 27.43 -10.29 4.77
N LEU A 70 27.69 -9.22 4.02
CA LEU A 70 26.86 -8.01 4.03
C LEU A 70 25.37 -8.32 3.83
N GLY A 71 25.02 -9.17 2.86
CA GLY A 71 23.64 -9.54 2.58
C GLY A 71 22.95 -10.22 3.76
N GLY A 72 23.64 -11.12 4.46
CA GLY A 72 23.09 -11.79 5.64
C GLY A 72 22.82 -10.80 6.78
N ARG A 73 23.73 -9.85 7.03
CA ARG A 73 23.51 -8.77 8.02
C ARG A 73 22.30 -7.91 7.66
N CYS A 74 22.16 -7.54 6.39
CA CYS A 74 21.00 -6.78 5.92
C CYS A 74 19.69 -7.56 6.04
N LEU A 75 19.71 -8.86 5.76
CA LEU A 75 18.56 -9.75 5.90
C LEU A 75 18.10 -9.88 7.36
N ILE A 76 19.05 -10.06 8.29
CA ILE A 76 18.77 -10.10 9.73
C ILE A 76 18.20 -8.76 10.20
N ALA A 77 18.81 -7.64 9.78
CA ALA A 77 18.32 -6.31 10.11
C ALA A 77 16.91 -6.06 9.57
N LEU A 78 16.58 -6.54 8.37
CA LEU A 78 15.23 -6.49 7.80
C LEU A 78 14.22 -7.27 8.64
N ALA A 79 14.57 -8.45 9.17
CA ALA A 79 13.68 -9.21 10.04
C ALA A 79 13.28 -8.43 11.30
N PHE A 80 14.23 -7.73 11.94
CA PHE A 80 13.95 -6.84 13.06
C PHE A 80 13.12 -5.62 12.64
N LEU A 81 13.50 -4.96 11.54
CA LEU A 81 12.83 -3.75 11.04
C LEU A 81 11.36 -4.02 10.70
N LYS A 82 11.07 -5.14 10.03
CA LYS A 82 9.72 -5.59 9.65
C LYS A 82 8.88 -6.07 10.82
N ASN A 83 9.51 -6.28 11.97
CA ASN A 83 8.82 -6.55 13.23
C ASN A 83 8.71 -5.32 14.13
N GLY A 84 8.99 -4.11 13.61
CA GLY A 84 8.82 -2.85 14.34
C GLY A 84 9.98 -2.48 15.28
N ALA A 85 11.15 -3.12 15.16
CA ALA A 85 12.32 -2.72 15.94
C ALA A 85 12.73 -1.27 15.61
N SER A 86 13.20 -0.55 16.62
CA SER A 86 13.73 0.81 16.45
C SER A 86 14.94 0.81 15.50
N PRO A 87 15.15 1.85 14.67
CA PRO A 87 16.38 2.06 13.92
C PRO A 87 17.66 2.01 14.78
N ASP A 88 17.53 2.20 16.10
CA ASP A 88 18.63 2.10 17.04
C ASP A 88 19.01 0.67 17.45
N HIS A 89 18.28 -0.35 16.99
CA HIS A 89 18.53 -1.75 17.33
C HIS A 89 19.96 -2.19 16.94
N PRO A 90 20.69 -2.96 17.78
CA PRO A 90 22.08 -3.33 17.53
C PRO A 90 22.33 -4.00 16.17
N ARG A 91 21.46 -4.94 15.76
CA ARG A 91 21.57 -5.63 14.45
C ARG A 91 21.33 -4.69 13.26
N ILE A 92 20.47 -3.68 13.43
CA ILE A 92 20.21 -2.66 12.40
C ILE A 92 21.43 -1.73 12.27
N LYS A 93 22.00 -1.28 13.40
CA LYS A 93 23.23 -0.46 13.40
C LYS A 93 24.41 -1.21 12.79
N GLU A 94 24.53 -2.50 13.08
CA GLU A 94 25.57 -3.35 12.50
C GLU A 94 25.44 -3.44 10.97
N ALA A 95 24.24 -3.70 10.45
CA ALA A 95 24.01 -3.75 9.01
C ALA A 95 24.31 -2.40 8.32
N VAL A 96 23.91 -1.27 8.94
CA VAL A 96 24.25 0.07 8.45
C VAL A 96 25.77 0.30 8.46
N ALA A 97 26.46 -0.12 9.52
CA ALA A 97 27.91 0.00 9.62
C ALA A 97 28.62 -0.83 8.54
N ALA A 98 28.14 -2.05 8.28
CA ALA A 98 28.64 -2.90 7.20
C ALA A 98 28.43 -2.27 5.83
N CYS A 99 27.25 -1.69 5.57
CA CYS A 99 26.98 -0.96 4.33
C CYS A 99 27.96 0.21 4.14
N LYS A 100 28.22 0.99 5.20
CA LYS A 100 29.17 2.12 5.16
C LYS A 100 30.62 1.69 4.97
N ALA A 101 31.00 0.52 5.46
CA ALA A 101 32.35 -0.02 5.35
C ALA A 101 32.62 -0.68 3.98
N THR A 102 31.58 -0.90 3.17
CA THR A 102 31.71 -1.58 1.88
C THR A 102 32.46 -0.69 0.88
N ASN A 103 33.58 -1.18 0.37
CA ASN A 103 34.40 -0.46 -0.61
C ASN A 103 34.08 -0.90 -2.06
N ALA A 104 34.68 -0.23 -3.05
CA ALA A 104 34.46 -0.53 -4.47
C ALA A 104 34.83 -1.97 -4.88
N GLN A 105 35.86 -2.57 -4.25
CA GLN A 105 36.27 -3.95 -4.53
C GLN A 105 35.24 -4.94 -4.00
N ASP A 106 34.68 -4.70 -2.81
CA ASP A 106 33.65 -5.54 -2.20
C ASP A 106 32.37 -5.58 -3.06
N LEU A 107 32.00 -4.42 -3.61
CA LEU A 107 30.83 -4.28 -4.49
C LEU A 107 30.96 -5.13 -5.77
N LEU A 108 32.18 -5.36 -6.24
CA LEU A 108 32.46 -6.06 -7.50
C LEU A 108 32.78 -7.55 -7.31
N GLN A 109 32.86 -8.05 -6.07
CA GLN A 109 33.11 -9.48 -5.83
C GLN A 109 32.04 -10.35 -6.50
N GLU A 110 32.41 -11.54 -6.98
CA GLU A 110 31.53 -12.37 -7.81
C GLU A 110 30.16 -12.66 -7.16
N ASN A 111 30.13 -12.88 -5.85
CA ASN A 111 28.94 -13.20 -5.06
C ASN A 111 28.25 -11.96 -4.43
N SER A 112 28.71 -10.75 -4.75
CA SER A 112 28.25 -9.52 -4.09
C SER A 112 26.82 -9.13 -4.46
N LEU A 113 26.25 -9.64 -5.56
CA LEU A 113 24.96 -9.17 -6.06
C LEU A 113 23.81 -9.38 -5.07
N TYR A 114 23.76 -10.55 -4.41
CA TYR A 114 22.82 -10.78 -3.32
C TYR A 114 22.98 -9.77 -2.20
N SER A 115 24.23 -9.47 -1.82
CA SER A 115 24.53 -8.52 -0.77
C SER A 115 24.15 -7.09 -1.16
N ASN A 116 24.45 -6.68 -2.38
CA ASN A 116 24.10 -5.36 -2.90
C ASN A 116 22.58 -5.19 -2.98
N GLY A 117 21.85 -6.20 -3.49
CA GLY A 117 20.40 -6.15 -3.56
C GLY A 117 19.74 -6.10 -2.19
N LEU A 118 20.19 -6.93 -1.24
CA LEU A 118 19.70 -6.89 0.14
C LEU A 118 20.05 -5.58 0.86
N ALA A 119 21.21 -4.99 0.59
CA ALA A 119 21.58 -3.69 1.11
C ALA A 119 20.66 -2.57 0.57
N ILE A 120 20.32 -2.59 -0.72
CA ILE A 120 19.34 -1.66 -1.31
C ILE A 120 17.99 -1.80 -0.61
N ILE A 121 17.44 -3.02 -0.53
CA ILE A 121 16.15 -3.29 0.12
C ILE A 121 16.19 -2.79 1.57
N PHE A 122 17.22 -3.17 2.33
CA PHE A 122 17.37 -2.79 3.74
C PHE A 122 17.45 -1.27 3.94
N LEU A 123 18.31 -0.57 3.22
CA LEU A 123 18.50 0.87 3.40
C LEU A 123 17.28 1.67 2.92
N ALA A 124 16.64 1.21 1.85
CA ALA A 124 15.45 1.85 1.29
C ALA A 124 14.22 1.66 2.19
N GLU A 125 14.13 0.55 2.92
CA GLU A 125 13.16 0.32 3.98
C GLU A 125 13.53 1.12 5.24
N LEU A 126 14.80 1.15 5.66
CA LEU A 126 15.18 1.79 6.92
C LEU A 126 14.96 3.32 6.93
N ASP A 127 15.62 4.03 6.01
CA ASP A 127 15.53 5.49 5.89
C ASP A 127 16.15 5.94 4.54
N PRO A 128 15.35 6.02 3.47
CA PRO A 128 15.86 6.30 2.14
C PRO A 128 16.37 7.72 1.94
N ILE A 129 15.97 8.67 2.81
CA ILE A 129 16.47 10.05 2.75
C ILE A 129 17.87 10.08 3.37
N LYS A 130 18.03 9.51 4.56
CA LYS A 130 19.31 9.50 5.28
C LYS A 130 20.38 8.67 4.56
N TYR A 131 19.99 7.54 3.96
CA TYR A 131 20.93 6.60 3.34
C TYR A 131 20.96 6.68 1.81
N ARG A 132 20.42 7.75 1.22
CA ARG A 132 20.32 7.92 -0.24
C ARG A 132 21.62 7.63 -0.99
N SER A 133 22.74 8.17 -0.54
CA SER A 133 24.03 7.99 -1.21
C SER A 133 24.53 6.54 -1.19
N LEU A 134 24.26 5.79 -0.11
CA LEU A 134 24.59 4.36 -0.07
C LEU A 134 23.69 3.58 -1.03
N ILE A 135 22.39 3.89 -1.06
CA ILE A 135 21.45 3.28 -2.00
C ILE A 135 21.91 3.52 -3.45
N GLU A 136 22.30 4.75 -3.79
CA GLU A 136 22.84 5.11 -5.11
C GLU A 136 24.11 4.32 -5.44
N GLN A 137 25.02 4.15 -4.48
CA GLN A 137 26.26 3.37 -4.65
C GLN A 137 25.95 1.91 -5.00
N PHE A 138 25.11 1.22 -4.21
CA PHE A 138 24.75 -0.17 -4.48
C PHE A 138 23.95 -0.33 -5.78
N ALA A 139 23.03 0.59 -6.07
CA ALA A 139 22.22 0.57 -7.28
C ALA A 139 23.07 0.76 -8.55
N GLY A 140 24.05 1.66 -8.51
CA GLY A 140 24.98 1.89 -9.63
C GLY A 140 25.78 0.63 -9.98
N THR A 141 26.27 -0.11 -8.97
CA THR A 141 26.94 -1.39 -9.20
C THR A 141 25.99 -2.41 -9.82
N LEU A 142 24.74 -2.49 -9.35
CA LEU A 142 23.76 -3.44 -9.85
C LEU A 142 23.46 -3.22 -11.33
N THR A 143 23.29 -1.96 -11.76
CA THR A 143 23.14 -1.62 -13.19
C THR A 143 24.37 -2.01 -14.01
N ASN A 144 25.58 -1.79 -13.51
CA ASN A 144 26.81 -2.14 -14.22
C ASN A 144 27.05 -3.65 -14.36
N ARG A 145 26.40 -4.48 -13.53
CA ARG A 145 26.53 -5.94 -13.54
C ARG A 145 25.47 -6.64 -14.40
N GLN A 146 24.55 -5.90 -15.00
CA GLN A 146 23.58 -6.51 -15.91
C GLN A 146 24.32 -7.05 -17.14
N LYS A 147 24.06 -8.32 -17.47
CA LYS A 147 24.70 -8.97 -18.62
C LYS A 147 24.04 -8.52 -19.93
N PRO A 148 24.71 -8.67 -21.10
CA PRO A 148 24.14 -8.28 -22.39
C PRO A 148 22.81 -8.97 -22.74
N ASN A 149 22.56 -10.16 -22.20
CA ASN A 149 21.29 -10.86 -22.36
C ASN A 149 20.14 -10.26 -21.52
N GLY A 150 20.43 -9.31 -20.63
CA GLY A 150 19.48 -8.64 -19.74
C GLY A 150 19.38 -9.25 -18.35
N GLY A 151 19.84 -10.48 -18.14
CA GLY A 151 19.86 -11.12 -16.82
C GLY A 151 21.03 -10.66 -15.95
N TRP A 152 21.00 -11.08 -14.69
CA TRP A 152 22.12 -10.96 -13.76
C TRP A 152 22.60 -12.33 -13.32
N GLY A 153 23.88 -12.47 -13.04
CA GLY A 153 24.44 -13.72 -12.54
C GLY A 153 25.93 -13.60 -12.24
N TYR A 154 26.53 -14.72 -11.86
CA TYR A 154 27.96 -14.82 -11.57
C TYR A 154 28.82 -14.38 -12.76
N GLU A 155 29.94 -13.74 -12.47
CA GLU A 155 30.83 -13.16 -13.48
C GLU A 155 31.46 -14.25 -14.36
N SER A 156 31.80 -15.39 -13.75
CA SER A 156 32.39 -16.54 -14.46
C SER A 156 31.44 -17.21 -15.47
N TYR A 157 30.14 -16.89 -15.43
CA TYR A 157 29.14 -17.46 -16.34
C TYR A 157 28.65 -16.42 -17.34
N GLN A 158 28.48 -16.83 -18.60
CA GLN A 158 27.88 -15.96 -19.63
C GLN A 158 26.34 -15.89 -19.50
N THR A 159 25.74 -16.88 -18.85
CA THR A 159 24.30 -16.94 -18.56
C THR A 159 23.92 -15.98 -17.44
N GLY A 160 22.68 -15.50 -17.48
CA GLY A 160 22.02 -14.96 -16.29
C GLY A 160 21.52 -16.11 -15.41
N ASP A 161 21.31 -15.83 -14.13
CA ASP A 161 20.64 -16.73 -13.20
C ASP A 161 19.37 -16.09 -12.60
N THR A 162 18.35 -16.91 -12.44
CA THR A 162 17.01 -16.48 -12.03
C THR A 162 17.01 -15.90 -10.61
N SER A 163 17.88 -16.42 -9.74
CA SER A 163 17.94 -16.04 -8.33
C SER A 163 18.59 -14.68 -8.13
N GLN A 164 19.71 -14.39 -8.80
CA GLN A 164 20.35 -13.07 -8.79
C GLN A 164 19.50 -12.04 -9.54
N THR A 165 18.93 -12.41 -10.67
CA THR A 165 18.00 -11.55 -11.41
C THR A 165 16.82 -11.12 -10.53
N GLN A 166 16.29 -12.01 -9.69
CA GLN A 166 15.25 -11.64 -8.72
C GLN A 166 15.69 -10.51 -7.78
N TYR A 167 16.89 -10.57 -7.20
CA TYR A 167 17.36 -9.50 -6.31
C TYR A 167 17.59 -8.18 -7.04
N ALA A 168 17.99 -8.22 -8.31
CA ALA A 168 18.06 -7.04 -9.17
C ALA A 168 16.69 -6.39 -9.38
N ILE A 169 15.69 -7.18 -9.76
CA ILE A 169 14.32 -6.69 -9.99
C ILE A 169 13.65 -6.20 -8.69
N LEU A 170 13.84 -6.92 -7.58
CA LEU A 170 13.37 -6.45 -6.26
C LEU A 170 14.01 -5.12 -5.90
N SER A 171 15.33 -4.96 -6.10
CA SER A 171 16.01 -3.69 -5.85
C SER A 171 15.43 -2.56 -6.70
N TYR A 172 15.13 -2.81 -7.98
CA TYR A 172 14.49 -1.83 -8.86
C TYR A 172 13.09 -1.43 -8.38
N TRP A 173 12.31 -2.39 -7.89
CA TRP A 173 11.02 -2.07 -7.26
C TRP A 173 11.17 -1.20 -6.02
N GLU A 174 12.14 -1.51 -5.16
CA GLU A 174 12.44 -0.75 -3.95
C GLU A 174 12.86 0.69 -4.24
N LEU A 175 13.72 0.88 -5.26
CA LEU A 175 14.15 2.19 -5.72
C LEU A 175 12.94 3.04 -6.16
N MET A 176 12.00 2.45 -6.90
CA MET A 176 10.77 3.12 -7.34
C MET A 176 9.93 3.62 -6.15
N GLN A 177 9.84 2.82 -5.07
CA GLN A 177 9.07 3.20 -3.87
C GLN A 177 9.65 4.46 -3.21
N VAL A 178 10.96 4.65 -3.29
CA VAL A 178 11.66 5.77 -2.65
C VAL A 178 11.96 6.93 -3.59
N GLY A 179 11.37 6.92 -4.79
CA GLY A 179 11.51 8.00 -5.78
C GLY A 179 12.88 8.02 -6.47
N MET A 180 13.51 6.86 -6.60
CA MET A 180 14.72 6.65 -7.39
C MET A 180 14.35 5.78 -8.59
N ALA A 181 14.22 6.36 -9.77
CA ALA A 181 13.84 5.59 -10.95
C ALA A 181 15.04 4.81 -11.50
N PRO A 182 14.96 3.47 -11.65
CA PRO A 182 15.93 2.72 -12.43
C PRO A 182 15.77 3.04 -13.92
N LYS A 183 16.80 2.72 -14.72
CA LYS A 183 16.75 2.89 -16.18
C LYS A 183 15.71 1.94 -16.79
N VAL A 184 14.79 2.48 -17.59
CA VAL A 184 13.69 1.72 -18.22
C VAL A 184 14.24 0.54 -19.03
N GLU A 185 15.31 0.78 -19.78
CA GLU A 185 15.96 -0.20 -20.65
C GLU A 185 16.55 -1.36 -19.85
N SER A 186 17.03 -1.09 -18.63
CA SER A 186 17.58 -2.11 -17.74
C SER A 186 16.47 -3.00 -17.17
N VAL A 187 15.35 -2.41 -16.74
CA VAL A 187 14.19 -3.17 -16.27
C VAL A 187 13.61 -4.01 -17.40
N GLU A 188 13.45 -3.42 -18.59
CA GLU A 188 12.92 -4.09 -19.78
C GLU A 188 13.82 -5.23 -20.27
N ALA A 189 15.15 -5.05 -20.26
CA ALA A 189 16.08 -6.13 -20.60
C ALA A 189 15.99 -7.30 -19.60
N GLY A 190 15.85 -7.01 -18.31
CA GLY A 190 15.63 -8.02 -17.27
C GLY A 190 14.30 -8.76 -17.44
N ALA A 191 13.22 -8.03 -17.69
CA ALA A 191 11.89 -8.60 -17.95
C ALA A 191 11.91 -9.51 -19.19
N ASN A 192 12.47 -9.04 -20.30
CA ASN A 192 12.58 -9.83 -21.52
C ASN A 192 13.48 -11.05 -21.35
N TRP A 193 14.56 -10.97 -20.57
CA TRP A 193 15.38 -12.14 -20.23
C TRP A 193 14.57 -13.21 -19.48
N LEU A 194 13.75 -12.81 -18.50
CA LEU A 194 12.86 -13.73 -17.77
C LEU A 194 11.84 -14.38 -18.73
N LEU A 195 11.24 -13.61 -19.64
CA LEU A 195 10.29 -14.12 -20.62
C LEU A 195 10.93 -15.10 -21.61
N ARG A 196 12.16 -14.83 -22.08
CA ARG A 196 12.87 -15.72 -23.02
C ARG A 196 13.41 -17.01 -22.37
N THR A 197 13.68 -16.97 -21.06
CA THR A 197 14.26 -18.10 -20.32
C THR A 197 13.24 -18.93 -19.54
N GLN A 198 11.95 -18.61 -19.66
CA GLN A 198 10.90 -19.47 -19.11
C GLN A 198 10.97 -20.86 -19.76
N ASP A 199 10.90 -21.91 -18.94
CA ASP A 199 10.75 -23.27 -19.41
C ASP A 199 9.37 -23.46 -20.08
N PRO A 200 9.24 -24.25 -21.16
CA PRO A 200 7.94 -24.51 -21.79
C PRO A 200 6.86 -25.07 -20.85
N SER A 201 7.22 -25.61 -19.69
CA SER A 201 6.26 -26.03 -18.66
C SER A 201 5.69 -24.88 -17.81
N GLY A 202 6.29 -23.69 -17.84
CA GLY A 202 5.88 -22.49 -17.10
C GLY A 202 6.82 -22.08 -15.95
N SER A 203 7.82 -22.91 -15.61
CA SER A 203 8.80 -22.63 -14.54
C SER A 203 10.09 -21.99 -15.08
N TRP A 204 11.10 -21.82 -14.24
CA TRP A 204 12.44 -21.33 -14.61
C TRP A 204 13.51 -22.29 -14.08
N GLY A 205 14.62 -22.38 -14.81
CA GLY A 205 15.85 -23.00 -14.31
C GLY A 205 16.67 -22.03 -13.45
N TYR A 206 17.74 -22.54 -12.83
CA TYR A 206 18.68 -21.67 -12.11
C TYR A 206 19.49 -20.81 -13.09
N GLN A 207 20.27 -21.45 -13.97
CA GLN A 207 20.99 -20.80 -15.08
C GLN A 207 20.09 -20.80 -16.32
N GLY A 208 19.63 -19.62 -16.73
CA GLY A 208 18.71 -19.49 -17.85
C GLY A 208 19.40 -19.75 -19.17
N LYS A 209 18.95 -20.78 -19.89
CA LYS A 209 19.31 -20.99 -21.30
C LYS A 209 18.47 -20.04 -22.15
N ASP A 210 19.07 -18.91 -22.51
CA ASP A 210 18.42 -17.86 -23.31
C ASP A 210 18.59 -18.16 -24.81
N PRO A 211 17.49 -18.46 -25.54
CA PRO A 211 17.55 -18.72 -26.97
C PRO A 211 17.70 -17.45 -27.83
N GLY A 212 17.79 -16.25 -27.22
CA GLY A 212 17.90 -14.97 -27.92
C GLY A 212 16.63 -14.58 -28.69
N SER A 213 15.56 -15.35 -28.52
CA SER A 213 14.25 -15.15 -29.10
C SER A 213 13.18 -15.56 -28.10
N PHE A 214 11.92 -15.32 -28.41
CA PHE A 214 10.81 -15.73 -27.56
C PHE A 214 10.33 -17.18 -27.80
N LYS A 215 11.11 -17.96 -28.56
CA LYS A 215 10.87 -19.39 -28.74
C LYS A 215 11.50 -20.15 -27.57
N LEU A 216 10.68 -20.43 -26.55
CA LEU A 216 11.13 -21.04 -25.30
C LEU A 216 11.86 -22.37 -25.52
N GLU A 217 12.93 -22.57 -24.75
CA GLU A 217 13.70 -23.82 -24.71
C GLU A 217 13.61 -24.48 -23.34
N LYS A 218 13.69 -25.80 -23.31
CA LYS A 218 13.68 -26.58 -22.07
C LYS A 218 14.86 -26.17 -21.17
N GLN A 219 14.53 -25.82 -19.93
CA GLN A 219 15.48 -25.45 -18.90
C GLN A 219 15.87 -26.67 -18.05
N THR A 220 16.97 -26.57 -17.31
CA THR A 220 17.42 -27.58 -16.34
C THR A 220 17.17 -27.11 -14.91
N GLY A 221 16.94 -28.05 -14.00
CA GLY A 221 16.78 -27.72 -12.57
C GLY A 221 15.56 -26.84 -12.27
N VAL A 222 14.46 -27.03 -13.01
CA VAL A 222 13.20 -26.33 -12.73
C VAL A 222 12.65 -26.75 -11.36
N THR A 223 12.41 -25.79 -10.48
CA THR A 223 11.97 -26.02 -9.10
C THR A 223 10.94 -24.98 -8.68
N VAL A 224 10.22 -25.23 -7.58
CA VAL A 224 9.31 -24.22 -6.99
C VAL A 224 10.07 -22.95 -6.60
N SER A 225 11.29 -23.08 -6.08
CA SER A 225 12.13 -21.93 -5.73
C SER A 225 12.43 -21.05 -6.94
N MET A 226 12.84 -21.66 -8.06
CA MET A 226 13.11 -20.91 -9.29
C MET A 226 11.84 -20.37 -9.93
N LEU A 227 10.73 -21.11 -9.85
CA LEU A 227 9.43 -20.57 -10.26
C LEU A 227 9.07 -19.32 -9.47
N ALA A 228 9.14 -19.37 -8.14
CA ALA A 228 8.76 -18.24 -7.30
C ALA A 228 9.64 -17.01 -7.59
N ALA A 229 10.95 -17.21 -7.76
CA ALA A 229 11.87 -16.15 -8.16
C ALA A 229 11.57 -15.57 -9.55
N GLY A 230 11.41 -16.43 -10.56
CA GLY A 230 11.18 -16.01 -11.95
C GLY A 230 9.81 -15.36 -12.16
N LEU A 231 8.75 -15.99 -11.63
CA LEU A 231 7.38 -15.50 -11.74
C LEU A 231 7.18 -14.21 -10.94
N GLY A 232 7.66 -14.15 -9.70
CA GLY A 232 7.62 -12.93 -8.90
C GLY A 232 8.33 -11.77 -9.60
N SER A 233 9.52 -12.01 -10.15
CA SER A 233 10.27 -10.99 -10.90
C SER A 233 9.56 -10.56 -12.19
N THR A 234 8.86 -11.48 -12.86
CA THR A 234 8.06 -11.18 -14.06
C THR A 234 6.90 -10.25 -13.69
N LEU A 235 6.15 -10.54 -12.63
CA LEU A 235 5.07 -9.68 -12.13
C LEU A 235 5.58 -8.30 -11.73
N ILE A 236 6.67 -8.26 -10.96
CA ILE A 236 7.26 -7.01 -10.47
C ILE A 236 7.74 -6.14 -11.64
N SER A 237 8.51 -6.71 -12.57
CA SER A 237 9.05 -5.94 -13.70
C SER A 237 7.94 -5.48 -14.66
N ALA A 238 6.94 -6.32 -14.91
CA ALA A 238 5.76 -5.93 -15.68
C ALA A 238 4.99 -4.78 -15.01
N ASN A 239 4.88 -4.79 -13.67
CA ASN A 239 4.27 -3.69 -12.94
C ASN A 239 5.10 -2.40 -12.99
N ILE A 240 6.42 -2.48 -12.78
CA ILE A 240 7.31 -1.32 -12.91
C ILE A 240 7.18 -0.68 -14.29
N LEU A 241 7.07 -1.49 -15.35
CA LEU A 241 6.95 -1.04 -16.74
C LEU A 241 5.52 -0.66 -17.16
N GLY A 242 4.54 -0.80 -16.26
CA GLY A 242 3.13 -0.51 -16.55
C GLY A 242 2.45 -1.48 -17.53
N ALA A 243 3.04 -2.67 -17.76
CA ALA A 243 2.42 -3.73 -18.57
C ALA A 243 1.32 -4.48 -17.80
N LEU A 244 1.43 -4.53 -16.47
CA LEU A 244 0.40 -5.03 -15.56
C LEU A 244 0.15 -4.00 -14.44
N MET A 245 -1.09 -3.54 -14.32
CA MET A 245 -1.51 -2.63 -13.24
C MET A 245 -2.50 -3.36 -12.32
N PRO A 246 -2.52 -3.03 -11.02
CA PRO A 246 -3.48 -3.66 -10.12
C PRO A 246 -4.90 -3.21 -10.43
N GLY A 247 -5.82 -4.17 -10.33
CA GLY A 247 -7.24 -3.93 -10.61
C GLY A 247 -7.55 -3.73 -12.10
N GLU A 248 -6.59 -3.96 -13.00
CA GLU A 248 -6.89 -4.13 -14.42
C GLU A 248 -7.69 -5.41 -14.61
N GLU A 249 -8.97 -5.25 -14.93
CA GLU A 249 -9.87 -6.35 -15.26
C GLU A 249 -9.35 -7.12 -16.49
N THR A 250 -9.41 -8.45 -16.43
CA THR A 250 -9.18 -9.25 -17.62
C THR A 250 -10.39 -9.12 -18.57
N GLU A 251 -10.23 -9.42 -19.86
CA GLU A 251 -11.35 -9.41 -20.82
C GLU A 251 -12.50 -10.35 -20.39
N VAL A 252 -12.19 -11.39 -19.60
CA VAL A 252 -13.15 -12.33 -19.03
C VAL A 252 -13.97 -11.65 -17.91
N ASP A 253 -13.31 -10.94 -16.99
CA ASP A 253 -13.96 -10.23 -15.88
C ASP A 253 -14.86 -9.08 -16.37
N ALA A 254 -14.42 -8.37 -17.42
CA ALA A 254 -15.21 -7.33 -18.07
C ALA A 254 -16.52 -7.87 -18.68
N SER A 255 -16.51 -9.10 -19.18
CA SER A 255 -17.69 -9.76 -19.75
C SER A 255 -18.71 -10.20 -18.69
N GLU A 256 -18.24 -10.62 -17.51
CA GLU A 256 -19.11 -10.97 -16.38
C GLU A 256 -19.68 -9.72 -15.69
N LYS A 257 -18.90 -8.64 -15.54
CA LYS A 257 -19.39 -7.35 -15.01
C LYS A 257 -20.40 -6.65 -15.92
N GLN A 258 -20.29 -6.80 -17.24
CA GLN A 258 -21.32 -6.33 -18.19
C GLN A 258 -22.67 -7.04 -18.01
N SER A 259 -22.68 -8.23 -17.40
CA SER A 259 -23.93 -8.95 -17.09
C SER A 259 -24.61 -8.51 -15.80
N LEU A 260 -23.92 -7.72 -14.95
CA LEU A 260 -24.47 -7.21 -13.69
C LEU A 260 -25.20 -5.86 -13.89
N PRO A 261 -26.38 -5.66 -13.27
CA PRO A 261 -27.05 -4.37 -13.24
C PRO A 261 -26.15 -3.27 -12.66
N THR A 262 -26.23 -2.04 -13.19
CA THR A 262 -25.38 -0.91 -12.80
C THR A 262 -25.34 -0.63 -11.28
N ALA A 263 -26.40 -0.97 -10.54
CA ALA A 263 -26.46 -0.83 -9.08
C ALA A 263 -25.62 -1.85 -8.29
N LEU A 264 -25.14 -2.92 -8.94
CA LEU A 264 -24.30 -3.98 -8.37
C LEU A 264 -22.86 -3.94 -8.92
N GLN A 265 -22.54 -2.96 -9.76
CA GLN A 265 -21.17 -2.72 -10.19
C GLN A 265 -20.43 -2.03 -9.03
N GLU A 266 -19.26 -2.57 -8.68
CA GLU A 266 -18.42 -2.06 -7.61
C GLU A 266 -18.04 -0.59 -7.89
N ALA A 267 -18.23 0.29 -6.92
CA ALA A 267 -17.90 1.71 -7.08
C ALA A 267 -16.38 1.88 -7.22
N GLU A 268 -15.92 2.64 -8.23
CA GLU A 268 -14.50 2.95 -8.40
C GLU A 268 -13.94 3.59 -7.13
N ASP A 269 -13.11 2.84 -6.39
CA ASP A 269 -12.40 3.37 -5.25
C ASP A 269 -11.25 4.25 -5.73
N ASN A 270 -11.56 5.54 -5.91
CA ASN A 270 -10.62 6.60 -6.32
C ASN A 270 -9.51 6.88 -5.28
N ARG A 271 -9.28 6.00 -4.30
CA ARG A 271 -8.27 6.12 -3.25
C ARG A 271 -6.89 5.58 -3.63
N VAL A 272 -6.75 4.89 -4.76
CA VAL A 272 -5.43 4.41 -5.20
C VAL A 272 -4.58 5.62 -5.60
N LYS A 273 -3.66 6.03 -4.72
CA LYS A 273 -2.57 6.94 -5.07
C LYS A 273 -1.94 6.43 -6.37
N LYS A 274 -1.73 7.31 -7.35
CA LYS A 274 -1.05 6.99 -8.63
C LYS A 274 0.14 6.07 -8.39
N ILE A 275 -0.01 4.80 -8.77
CA ILE A 275 1.05 3.81 -8.73
C ILE A 275 2.15 4.30 -9.68
N ARG A 276 3.37 4.37 -9.18
CA ARG A 276 4.51 4.84 -9.97
C ARG A 276 4.95 3.74 -10.91
N THR A 277 4.76 3.97 -12.20
CA THR A 277 5.33 3.17 -13.28
C THR A 277 6.35 3.99 -14.05
N LEU A 278 7.23 3.29 -14.76
CA LEU A 278 8.14 3.88 -15.73
C LEU A 278 7.41 4.08 -17.05
N SER A 279 7.55 5.26 -17.65
CA SER A 279 7.08 5.53 -19.00
C SER A 279 8.13 5.10 -20.03
N GLY A 280 7.69 4.59 -21.18
CA GLY A 280 8.54 4.35 -22.34
C GLY A 280 9.11 2.94 -22.48
N GLY A 281 8.73 2.00 -21.61
CA GLY A 281 9.05 0.58 -21.79
C GLY A 281 8.16 -0.08 -22.84
N SER A 282 8.68 -1.07 -23.56
CA SER A 282 7.97 -1.79 -24.62
C SER A 282 7.83 -3.30 -24.36
N LEU A 283 7.37 -3.66 -23.17
CA LEU A 283 7.13 -5.07 -22.83
C LEU A 283 5.84 -5.60 -23.49
N ASP A 284 5.92 -6.73 -24.18
CA ASP A 284 4.73 -7.37 -24.79
C ASP A 284 3.80 -7.91 -23.70
N ARG A 285 2.68 -7.21 -23.47
CA ARG A 285 1.69 -7.56 -22.45
C ARG A 285 1.10 -8.96 -22.65
N ASN A 286 0.84 -9.38 -23.88
CA ASN A 286 0.25 -10.71 -24.13
C ASN A 286 1.24 -11.82 -23.77
N GLN A 287 2.51 -11.59 -24.06
CA GLN A 287 3.56 -12.50 -23.67
C GLN A 287 3.72 -12.60 -22.15
N VAL A 288 3.66 -11.46 -21.44
CA VAL A 288 3.68 -11.42 -19.98
C VAL A 288 2.49 -12.21 -19.41
N LEU A 289 1.27 -11.93 -19.87
CA LEU A 289 0.07 -12.62 -19.40
C LEU A 289 0.16 -14.13 -19.61
N LYS A 290 0.65 -14.56 -20.78
CA LYS A 290 0.88 -15.98 -21.05
C LYS A 290 1.90 -16.57 -20.09
N ALA A 291 3.04 -15.92 -19.89
CA ALA A 291 4.10 -16.41 -19.00
C ALA A 291 3.60 -16.52 -17.55
N VAL A 292 2.82 -15.53 -17.09
CA VAL A 292 2.18 -15.54 -15.77
C VAL A 292 1.20 -16.70 -15.64
N ALA A 293 0.29 -16.89 -16.60
CA ALA A 293 -0.68 -17.97 -16.58
C ALA A 293 -0.02 -19.35 -16.55
N ASP A 294 1.01 -19.56 -17.38
CA ASP A 294 1.76 -20.82 -17.41
C ASP A 294 2.49 -21.07 -16.08
N GLY A 295 3.09 -20.03 -15.49
CA GLY A 295 3.75 -20.10 -14.18
C GLY A 295 2.80 -20.42 -13.04
N LYS A 296 1.63 -19.76 -12.98
CA LYS A 296 0.58 -20.03 -11.99
C LYS A 296 0.11 -21.48 -12.06
N LYS A 297 -0.19 -21.96 -13.28
CA LYS A 297 -0.59 -23.36 -13.53
C LYS A 297 0.49 -24.35 -13.09
N TRP A 298 1.76 -24.06 -13.36
CA TRP A 298 2.86 -24.90 -12.90
C TRP A 298 2.94 -24.91 -11.36
N PHE A 299 2.81 -23.76 -10.71
CA PHE A 299 2.85 -23.66 -9.25
C PHE A 299 1.75 -24.51 -8.59
N GLU A 300 0.49 -24.37 -9.02
CA GLU A 300 -0.64 -25.15 -8.50
C GLU A 300 -0.43 -26.67 -8.63
N LYS A 301 0.15 -27.08 -9.77
CA LYS A 301 0.44 -28.48 -10.03
C LYS A 301 1.60 -29.02 -9.16
N ASN A 302 2.65 -28.25 -8.93
CA ASN A 302 3.92 -28.76 -8.42
C ASN A 302 4.24 -28.35 -6.97
N PHE A 303 3.64 -27.30 -6.42
CA PHE A 303 3.80 -26.98 -5.01
C PHE A 303 2.96 -27.94 -4.15
N LYS A 304 3.65 -28.89 -3.49
CA LYS A 304 3.04 -29.94 -2.64
C LYS A 304 3.58 -29.96 -1.22
N GLY A 305 4.54 -29.10 -0.90
CA GLY A 305 5.27 -29.12 0.37
C GLY A 305 6.60 -28.38 0.26
N VAL A 306 7.36 -28.41 1.35
CA VAL A 306 8.62 -27.68 1.53
C VAL A 306 9.81 -28.64 1.78
N GLU A 307 9.53 -29.88 2.11
CA GLU A 307 10.45 -30.89 2.64
C GLU A 307 11.57 -31.26 1.67
N HIS A 308 11.32 -31.15 0.37
CA HIS A 308 12.28 -31.49 -0.68
C HIS A 308 12.99 -30.27 -1.28
N ALA A 309 12.73 -29.07 -0.75
CA ALA A 309 13.40 -27.87 -1.22
C ALA A 309 14.84 -27.84 -0.71
N GLU A 310 15.80 -27.54 -1.60
CA GLU A 310 17.21 -27.44 -1.22
C GLU A 310 17.46 -26.25 -0.27
N TYR A 311 16.78 -25.13 -0.52
CA TYR A 311 16.82 -23.92 0.30
C TYR A 311 15.39 -23.57 0.73
N PRO A 312 14.83 -24.26 1.74
CA PRO A 312 13.40 -24.20 2.06
C PRO A 312 12.95 -22.81 2.49
N TYR A 313 13.69 -22.13 3.37
CA TYR A 313 13.32 -20.80 3.86
C TYR A 313 13.46 -19.71 2.79
N TYR A 314 14.48 -19.80 1.94
CA TYR A 314 14.60 -18.93 0.77
C TYR A 314 13.45 -19.13 -0.22
N MET A 315 13.08 -20.39 -0.49
CA MET A 315 11.94 -20.72 -1.32
C MET A 315 10.64 -20.16 -0.73
N LEU A 316 10.40 -20.36 0.57
CA LEU A 316 9.22 -19.84 1.26
C LEU A 316 9.11 -18.32 1.11
N TYR A 317 10.18 -17.58 1.39
CA TYR A 317 10.14 -16.13 1.25
C TYR A 317 10.01 -15.67 -0.21
N SER A 318 10.58 -16.42 -1.17
CA SER A 318 10.36 -16.15 -2.60
C SER A 318 8.90 -16.39 -3.01
N ILE A 319 8.24 -17.42 -2.45
CA ILE A 319 6.81 -17.66 -2.66
C ILE A 319 5.98 -16.50 -2.08
N GLU A 320 6.31 -16.04 -0.87
CA GLU A 320 5.62 -14.91 -0.25
C GLU A 320 5.73 -13.63 -1.09
N ARG A 321 6.87 -13.36 -1.70
CA ARG A 321 7.05 -12.25 -2.65
C ARG A 321 6.16 -12.41 -3.88
N TYR A 322 6.27 -13.54 -4.58
CA TYR A 322 5.46 -13.84 -5.75
C TYR A 322 3.97 -13.69 -5.43
N LYS A 323 3.49 -14.33 -4.37
CA LYS A 323 2.08 -14.32 -3.98
C LYS A 323 1.60 -12.94 -3.53
N SER A 324 2.45 -12.15 -2.88
CA SER A 324 2.06 -10.78 -2.51
C SER A 324 1.92 -9.86 -3.72
N PHE A 325 2.73 -10.03 -4.77
CA PHE A 325 2.56 -9.29 -6.02
C PHE A 325 1.39 -9.81 -6.87
N GLU A 326 1.11 -11.12 -6.83
CA GLU A 326 -0.11 -11.68 -7.43
C GLU A 326 -1.36 -11.09 -6.77
N ASP A 327 -1.48 -11.19 -5.43
CA ASP A 327 -2.60 -10.61 -4.66
C ASP A 327 -2.77 -9.11 -4.98
N PHE A 328 -1.66 -8.38 -5.05
CA PHE A 328 -1.65 -6.94 -5.36
C PHE A 328 -2.19 -6.65 -6.76
N LEU A 329 -1.70 -7.35 -7.79
CA LEU A 329 -2.10 -7.11 -9.17
C LEU A 329 -3.55 -7.55 -9.43
N GLU A 330 -3.98 -8.65 -8.79
CA GLU A 330 -5.33 -9.19 -8.94
C GLU A 330 -6.35 -8.48 -8.04
N SER A 331 -5.91 -7.60 -7.14
CA SER A 331 -6.76 -6.97 -6.12
C SER A 331 -7.57 -7.99 -5.30
N ASN A 332 -6.99 -9.19 -5.10
CA ASN A 332 -7.63 -10.32 -4.43
C ASN A 332 -6.70 -10.87 -3.36
N VAL A 333 -6.87 -10.41 -2.13
CA VAL A 333 -6.05 -10.86 -1.00
C VAL A 333 -6.74 -12.03 -0.32
N ASN A 334 -6.15 -13.22 -0.43
CA ASN A 334 -6.51 -14.34 0.44
C ASN A 334 -5.82 -14.16 1.80
N GLU A 335 -6.61 -14.02 2.87
CA GLU A 335 -6.09 -13.84 4.24
C GLU A 335 -5.44 -15.11 4.79
N GLU A 336 -5.92 -16.30 4.41
CA GLU A 336 -5.47 -17.60 4.93
C GLU A 336 -5.04 -18.56 3.80
N PRO A 337 -4.08 -18.20 2.94
CA PRO A 337 -3.79 -19.00 1.77
C PRO A 337 -3.04 -20.29 2.14
N THR A 338 -3.37 -21.39 1.46
CA THR A 338 -2.78 -22.72 1.73
C THR A 338 -1.25 -22.71 1.72
N TRP A 339 -0.62 -21.95 0.83
CA TRP A 339 0.85 -21.86 0.77
C TRP A 339 1.46 -21.28 2.04
N TYR A 340 0.77 -20.32 2.67
CA TYR A 340 1.21 -19.72 3.93
C TYR A 340 1.05 -20.73 5.06
N GLN A 341 -0.08 -21.44 5.12
CA GLN A 341 -0.31 -22.50 6.10
C GLN A 341 0.76 -23.60 6.01
N THR A 342 1.08 -24.05 4.79
CA THR A 342 2.13 -25.06 4.57
C THR A 342 3.50 -24.57 5.07
N GLY A 343 3.88 -23.33 4.76
CA GLY A 343 5.15 -22.77 5.21
C GLY A 343 5.21 -22.56 6.72
N TYR A 344 4.13 -22.09 7.34
CA TYR A 344 4.03 -21.97 8.80
C TYR A 344 4.22 -23.31 9.49
N GLN A 345 3.51 -24.36 9.05
CA GLN A 345 3.65 -25.70 9.65
C GLN A 345 5.08 -26.24 9.51
N TYR A 346 5.69 -26.04 8.34
CA TYR A 346 7.08 -26.43 8.13
C TYR A 346 8.04 -25.70 9.09
N ILE A 347 7.93 -24.36 9.21
CA ILE A 347 8.79 -23.59 10.11
C ILE A 347 8.57 -24.00 11.57
N LYS A 348 7.32 -24.20 11.98
CA LYS A 348 6.96 -24.66 13.32
C LYS A 348 7.60 -26.01 13.65
N GLU A 349 7.58 -26.95 12.72
CA GLU A 349 8.15 -28.28 12.91
C GLU A 349 9.69 -28.26 12.95
N LYS A 350 10.33 -27.38 12.17
CA LYS A 350 11.80 -27.34 12.01
C LYS A 350 12.51 -26.37 12.93
N MET A 351 11.81 -25.43 13.56
CA MET A 351 12.40 -24.48 14.51
C MET A 351 12.88 -25.20 15.77
N LYS A 352 14.16 -25.00 16.09
CA LYS A 352 14.80 -25.56 17.29
C LYS A 352 14.36 -24.78 18.53
N GLU A 353 14.66 -25.32 19.72
CA GLU A 353 14.35 -24.68 21.00
C GLU A 353 15.01 -23.30 21.17
N ASP A 354 16.18 -23.10 20.58
CA ASP A 354 16.91 -21.82 20.60
C ASP A 354 16.32 -20.76 19.68
N GLY A 355 15.32 -21.11 18.86
CA GLY A 355 14.66 -20.23 17.88
C GLY A 355 15.28 -20.28 16.47
N SER A 356 16.40 -20.98 16.28
CA SER A 356 17.05 -21.13 14.98
C SER A 356 16.35 -22.16 14.10
N VAL A 357 16.58 -22.05 12.79
CA VAL A 357 16.27 -23.10 11.82
C VAL A 357 17.52 -23.53 11.05
N ALA A 358 17.71 -24.84 10.88
CA ALA A 358 18.87 -25.37 10.17
C ALA A 358 18.78 -25.07 8.66
N SER A 359 19.79 -24.41 8.08
CA SER A 359 19.73 -23.96 6.68
C SER A 359 21.07 -24.03 5.96
N LYS A 360 21.05 -24.44 4.68
CA LYS A 360 22.22 -24.40 3.79
C LYS A 360 22.75 -22.98 3.55
N SER A 361 21.92 -21.95 3.77
CA SER A 361 22.33 -20.55 3.67
C SER A 361 23.00 -20.02 4.95
N GLY A 362 23.18 -20.85 5.98
CA GLY A 362 23.50 -20.44 7.35
C GLY A 362 22.21 -20.35 8.19
N ASP A 363 22.27 -20.77 9.45
CA ASP A 363 21.11 -20.84 10.34
C ASP A 363 20.54 -19.43 10.62
N GLU A 364 21.39 -18.41 10.66
CA GLU A 364 21.01 -17.00 10.82
C GLU A 364 20.20 -16.51 9.63
N CYS A 365 20.70 -16.74 8.41
CA CYS A 365 19.97 -16.38 7.18
C CYS A 365 18.68 -17.18 7.04
N GLY A 366 18.70 -18.49 7.37
CA GLY A 366 17.51 -19.34 7.36
C GLY A 366 16.43 -18.82 8.29
N THR A 367 16.82 -18.43 9.51
CA THR A 367 15.91 -17.87 10.52
C THR A 367 15.36 -16.53 10.09
N ALA A 368 16.19 -15.64 9.54
CA ALA A 368 15.73 -14.35 9.01
C ALA A 368 14.74 -14.53 7.85
N PHE A 369 14.98 -15.44 6.91
CA PHE A 369 14.02 -15.77 5.84
C PHE A 369 12.71 -16.33 6.40
N ALA A 370 12.77 -17.22 7.40
CA ALA A 370 11.58 -17.76 8.04
C ALA A 370 10.74 -16.65 8.69
N ILE A 371 11.35 -15.73 9.41
CA ILE A 371 10.66 -14.58 10.03
C ILE A 371 10.01 -13.70 8.96
N LEU A 372 10.76 -13.32 7.92
CA LEU A 372 10.26 -12.46 6.84
C LEU A 372 9.08 -13.09 6.09
N PHE A 373 9.09 -14.42 5.93
CA PHE A 373 7.95 -15.17 5.43
C PHE A 373 6.76 -15.12 6.39
N LEU A 374 6.96 -15.44 7.67
CA LEU A 374 5.90 -15.49 8.69
C LEU A 374 5.19 -14.14 8.84
N VAL A 375 5.93 -13.03 8.79
CA VAL A 375 5.33 -11.69 8.90
C VAL A 375 4.76 -11.16 7.58
N ARG A 376 4.80 -11.93 6.50
CA ARG A 376 4.46 -11.49 5.12
C ARG A 376 5.12 -10.16 4.77
N SER A 377 6.46 -10.12 4.90
CA SER A 377 7.24 -8.88 4.79
C SER A 377 7.02 -8.14 3.47
N THR A 378 6.79 -8.82 2.34
CA THR A 378 6.60 -8.16 1.05
C THR A 378 5.21 -7.54 0.98
N GLN A 379 4.19 -8.25 1.48
CA GLN A 379 2.84 -7.69 1.59
C GLN A 379 2.83 -6.41 2.44
N GLN A 380 3.60 -6.37 3.54
CA GLN A 380 3.75 -5.15 4.34
C GLN A 380 4.34 -3.99 3.53
N SER A 381 5.39 -4.24 2.73
CA SER A 381 5.99 -3.21 1.88
C SER A 381 5.01 -2.67 0.84
N ILE A 382 4.21 -3.53 0.22
CA ILE A 382 3.18 -3.14 -0.76
C ILE A 382 2.09 -2.29 -0.08
N LYS A 383 1.56 -2.73 1.07
CA LYS A 383 0.57 -1.94 1.83
C LYS A 383 1.11 -0.57 2.23
N ALA A 384 2.37 -0.52 2.69
CA ALA A 384 3.04 0.72 3.06
C ALA A 384 3.20 1.69 1.87
N SER A 385 3.45 1.18 0.65
CA SER A 385 3.57 2.03 -0.54
C SER A 385 2.22 2.63 -0.99
N LEU A 386 1.12 1.90 -0.79
CA LEU A 386 -0.25 2.41 -0.99
C LEU A 386 -0.65 3.43 0.09
N GLY A 387 -0.02 3.35 1.26
CA GLY A 387 -0.33 4.18 2.42
C GLY A 387 -1.49 3.64 3.26
N GLU A 388 -1.75 2.35 3.16
CA GLU A 388 -2.65 1.60 4.03
C GLU A 388 -1.88 1.13 5.27
N GLY A 389 -2.14 1.74 6.42
CA GLY A 389 -1.74 1.18 7.72
C GLY A 389 -0.28 1.38 8.15
N THR A 390 0.01 0.85 9.34
CA THR A 390 0.98 1.27 10.36
C THR A 390 2.45 1.36 9.91
N LEU A 391 3.15 2.35 10.46
CA LEU A 391 4.57 2.66 10.32
C LEU A 391 5.48 1.45 10.63
N VAL A 392 5.73 0.59 9.65
CA VAL A 392 6.76 -0.47 9.75
C VAL A 392 7.89 -0.13 8.80
N GLY A 393 9.06 0.13 9.37
CA GLY A 393 10.31 0.39 8.65
C GLY A 393 10.29 1.66 7.80
N GLY A 394 10.32 2.85 8.41
CA GLY A 394 10.62 4.14 7.75
C GLY A 394 9.68 4.61 6.63
N ARG A 395 8.84 3.73 6.10
CA ARG A 395 7.89 3.92 5.02
C ARG A 395 6.49 3.99 5.60
N GLY A 396 5.72 4.94 5.10
CA GLY A 396 4.52 5.46 5.76
C GLY A 396 4.73 6.89 6.30
N LEU A 397 5.98 7.35 6.40
CA LEU A 397 6.27 8.78 6.48
C LEU A 397 6.12 9.41 5.09
N SER A 398 4.89 9.79 4.73
CA SER A 398 4.73 10.73 3.61
C SER A 398 5.65 11.93 3.83
N ALA A 399 6.21 12.51 2.78
CA ALA A 399 7.02 13.73 2.82
C ALA A 399 6.35 14.93 3.55
N ASN A 400 5.10 14.77 4.04
CA ASN A 400 4.35 15.71 4.88
C ASN A 400 4.57 15.58 6.40
N LEU A 401 5.28 14.56 6.90
CA LEU A 401 5.49 14.43 8.36
C LEU A 401 6.58 15.34 8.93
N ALA A 402 7.45 15.90 8.09
CA ALA A 402 8.29 17.04 8.47
C ALA A 402 7.47 18.30 8.85
N ARG A 403 6.15 18.27 8.65
CA ARG A 403 5.18 19.35 8.89
C ARG A 403 4.08 18.94 9.88
N MET A 404 4.35 18.02 10.81
CA MET A 404 3.39 17.65 11.85
C MET A 404 3.88 18.11 13.21
N LYS A 405 3.03 18.87 13.93
CA LYS A 405 3.24 19.21 15.34
C LYS A 405 2.17 18.56 16.22
N LEU A 406 2.56 18.21 17.43
CA LEU A 406 1.68 17.68 18.45
C LEU A 406 0.90 18.85 19.09
N GLN A 407 -0.41 18.90 18.90
CA GLN A 407 -1.27 19.89 19.55
C GLN A 407 -2.37 19.16 20.33
N LYS A 408 -2.41 19.36 21.66
CA LYS A 408 -3.37 18.73 22.58
C LYS A 408 -3.50 17.20 22.43
N GLY A 409 -2.36 16.51 22.26
CA GLY A 409 -2.31 15.05 22.19
C GLY A 409 -2.85 14.43 20.90
N ARG A 410 -3.15 15.24 19.87
CA ARG A 410 -3.45 14.76 18.52
C ARG A 410 -2.40 15.26 17.54
N LEU A 411 -1.99 14.36 16.63
CA LEU A 411 -1.11 14.69 15.52
C LEU A 411 -1.94 15.37 14.44
N ILE A 412 -1.65 16.65 14.16
CA ILE A 412 -2.36 17.43 13.15
C ILE A 412 -1.41 17.66 11.97
N LYS A 413 -1.93 17.43 10.75
CA LYS A 413 -1.24 17.67 9.48
C LYS A 413 -1.28 19.16 9.18
N GLU A 414 -0.14 19.83 9.13
CA GLU A 414 -0.07 21.19 8.60
C GLU A 414 -0.29 21.09 7.08
N ARG A 415 -1.45 21.58 6.61
CA ARG A 415 -1.59 21.94 5.19
C ARG A 415 -0.56 23.03 4.89
N LYS A 416 -0.15 23.22 3.63
CA LYS A 416 0.51 24.50 3.29
C LYS A 416 -0.47 25.57 3.76
N PRO A 417 -0.10 26.43 4.71
CA PRO A 417 -1.05 27.40 5.21
C PRO A 417 -1.50 28.24 4.02
N THR A 418 -2.81 28.26 3.77
CA THR A 418 -3.41 29.28 2.90
C THR A 418 -3.07 30.65 3.48
N GLU A 419 -3.18 31.74 2.70
CA GLU A 419 -3.01 33.08 3.29
C GLU A 419 -3.96 33.29 4.47
N ILE A 420 -5.12 32.65 4.43
CA ILE A 420 -6.10 32.57 5.51
C ILE A 420 -5.52 31.80 6.73
N ASP A 421 -4.91 30.63 6.56
CA ASP A 421 -4.27 29.88 7.66
C ASP A 421 -3.08 30.63 8.28
N ASN A 422 -2.25 31.29 7.46
CA ASN A 422 -1.14 32.12 7.93
C ASN A 422 -1.65 33.29 8.76
N PHE A 423 -2.70 33.96 8.28
CA PHE A 423 -3.30 35.10 8.96
C PHE A 423 -4.00 34.71 10.26
N LEU A 424 -4.71 33.59 10.26
CA LEU A 424 -5.35 33.05 11.47
C LEU A 424 -4.31 32.64 12.52
N GLY A 425 -3.17 32.09 12.08
CA GLY A 425 -2.03 31.81 12.96
C GLY A 425 -1.41 33.09 13.57
N LEU A 426 -1.41 34.19 12.82
CA LEU A 426 -0.97 35.51 13.29
C LEU A 426 -1.97 36.12 14.29
N LEU A 427 -3.27 36.01 14.04
CA LEU A 427 -4.33 36.46 14.95
C LEU A 427 -4.36 35.69 16.29
N GLU A 428 -4.03 34.39 16.26
CA GLU A 428 -3.96 33.55 17.45
C GLU A 428 -2.69 33.81 18.29
N SER A 429 -1.63 34.35 17.69
CA SER A 429 -0.31 34.44 18.32
C SER A 429 0.00 35.77 19.01
N SER A 430 -0.62 36.91 18.64
CA SER A 430 -0.71 38.13 19.47
C SER A 430 -1.40 39.30 18.76
N ALA A 431 -2.18 40.10 19.50
CA ALA A 431 -2.64 41.42 19.07
C ALA A 431 -1.49 42.43 19.23
N GLY A 432 -1.02 43.03 18.13
CA GLY A 432 0.12 43.95 18.14
C GLY A 432 0.42 44.61 16.77
N PRO A 433 1.53 45.37 16.64
CA PRO A 433 1.84 46.24 15.50
C PRO A 433 2.00 45.53 14.15
N GLU A 434 2.32 44.23 14.14
CA GLU A 434 2.38 43.41 12.92
C GLU A 434 0.99 43.17 12.31
N LEU A 435 -0.06 43.16 13.13
CA LEU A 435 -1.44 43.08 12.67
C LEU A 435 -1.86 44.39 11.98
N ASP A 436 -1.46 45.54 12.52
CA ASP A 436 -1.75 46.86 11.94
C ASP A 436 -1.05 47.05 10.58
N ALA A 437 0.20 46.57 10.44
CA ALA A 437 0.92 46.60 9.17
C ALA A 437 0.23 45.74 8.09
N LEU A 438 -0.23 44.53 8.46
CA LEU A 438 -0.89 43.63 7.52
C LEU A 438 -2.30 44.11 7.12
N LEU A 439 -3.04 44.71 8.07
CA LEU A 439 -4.32 45.35 7.79
C LEU A 439 -4.17 46.59 6.90
N SER A 440 -3.00 47.25 6.94
CA SER A 440 -2.69 48.39 6.06
C SER A 440 -2.28 47.99 4.64
N GLU A 441 -1.84 46.74 4.43
CA GLU A 441 -1.43 46.18 3.14
C GLU A 441 -2.58 45.42 2.42
N SER A 442 -3.83 45.47 2.90
CA SER A 442 -4.92 44.61 2.43
C SER A 442 -5.35 44.85 0.97
N SER A 443 -4.60 44.31 0.02
CA SER A 443 -5.07 43.99 -1.32
C SER A 443 -5.48 42.51 -1.35
N GLY A 444 -6.74 42.25 -0.96
CA GLY A 444 -7.54 41.07 -1.29
C GLY A 444 -7.04 39.71 -0.80
N ILE A 445 -7.81 39.07 0.10
CA ILE A 445 -7.72 37.62 0.29
C ILE A 445 -8.01 36.93 -1.05
N ASP A 446 -7.11 36.07 -1.53
CA ASP A 446 -7.39 35.24 -2.69
C ASP A 446 -8.44 34.18 -2.32
N VAL A 447 -9.67 34.40 -2.80
CA VAL A 447 -10.83 33.51 -2.56
C VAL A 447 -11.00 32.42 -3.62
N GLU A 448 -10.10 32.30 -4.60
CA GLU A 448 -10.26 31.35 -5.72
C GLU A 448 -10.12 29.88 -5.30
N ASN A 449 -9.50 29.58 -4.14
CA ASN A 449 -9.22 28.22 -3.67
C ASN A 449 -9.59 27.96 -2.20
N ILE A 450 -10.75 28.44 -1.73
CA ILE A 450 -11.20 28.23 -0.35
C ILE A 450 -11.95 26.89 -0.16
N THR A 451 -11.68 26.19 0.95
CA THR A 451 -12.36 24.93 1.31
C THR A 451 -13.63 25.16 2.13
N PRO A 452 -14.60 24.22 2.14
CA PRO A 452 -15.82 24.37 2.94
C PRO A 452 -15.57 24.55 4.45
N GLU A 453 -14.49 23.98 4.99
CA GLU A 453 -14.08 24.16 6.37
C GLU A 453 -13.65 25.61 6.67
N GLU A 454 -12.88 26.22 5.77
CA GLU A 454 -12.40 27.61 5.89
C GLU A 454 -13.57 28.60 5.79
N ILE A 455 -14.54 28.34 4.91
CA ILE A 455 -15.76 29.15 4.81
C ILE A 455 -16.54 29.14 6.12
N ARG A 456 -16.77 27.97 6.72
CA ARG A 456 -17.46 27.87 8.02
C ARG A 456 -16.73 28.64 9.12
N ARG A 457 -15.39 28.68 9.04
CA ARG A 457 -14.56 29.45 9.98
C ARG A 457 -14.72 30.95 9.75
N LEU A 458 -14.76 31.43 8.51
CA LEU A 458 -15.06 32.84 8.20
C LEU A 458 -16.43 33.26 8.76
N GLU A 459 -17.47 32.45 8.57
CA GLU A 459 -18.80 32.73 9.13
C GLU A 459 -18.80 32.82 10.66
N GLN A 460 -18.00 31.98 11.33
CA GLN A 460 -17.80 32.07 12.78
C GLN A 460 -17.07 33.37 13.17
N LEU A 461 -16.04 33.75 12.42
CA LEU A 461 -15.26 34.97 12.68
C LEU A 461 -16.08 36.24 12.52
N VAL A 462 -17.03 36.28 11.58
CA VAL A 462 -18.01 37.39 11.48
C VAL A 462 -18.77 37.59 12.80
N LYS A 463 -18.98 36.53 13.59
CA LYS A 463 -19.70 36.61 14.88
C LYS A 463 -18.78 36.85 16.07
N THR A 464 -17.58 36.27 16.09
CA THR A 464 -16.74 36.21 17.29
C THR A 464 -15.42 36.97 17.20
N GLY A 465 -15.04 37.47 16.02
CA GLY A 465 -13.75 38.15 15.79
C GLY A 465 -13.67 39.55 16.41
N SER A 466 -12.47 40.13 16.47
CA SER A 466 -12.29 41.57 16.71
C SER A 466 -12.87 42.39 15.54
N PRO A 467 -13.11 43.71 15.69
CA PRO A 467 -13.67 44.52 14.60
C PRO A 467 -12.92 44.39 13.26
N GLU A 468 -11.59 44.32 13.30
CA GLU A 468 -10.71 44.17 12.15
C GLU A 468 -10.86 42.78 11.51
N VAL A 469 -10.96 41.74 12.32
CA VAL A 469 -11.15 40.35 11.87
C VAL A 469 -12.54 40.15 11.26
N ARG A 470 -13.57 40.78 11.86
CA ARG A 470 -14.94 40.76 11.32
C ARG A 470 -15.00 41.47 9.98
N LEU A 471 -14.35 42.63 9.84
CA LEU A 471 -14.27 43.37 8.59
C LEU A 471 -13.70 42.50 7.47
N MET A 472 -12.55 41.86 7.71
CA MET A 472 -11.93 40.96 6.76
C MET A 472 -12.83 39.77 6.40
N ALA A 473 -13.41 39.10 7.40
CA ALA A 473 -14.24 37.93 7.17
C ALA A 473 -15.46 38.28 6.29
N VAL A 474 -16.02 39.48 6.49
CA VAL A 474 -17.10 40.03 5.66
C VAL A 474 -16.63 40.31 4.23
N GLU A 475 -15.45 40.88 4.04
CA GLU A 475 -14.88 41.12 2.70
C GLU A 475 -14.65 39.81 1.93
N ALA A 476 -14.04 38.81 2.57
CA ALA A 476 -13.80 37.50 1.96
C ALA A 476 -15.11 36.81 1.56
N LEU A 477 -16.10 36.76 2.47
CA LEU A 477 -17.41 36.16 2.18
C LEU A 477 -18.14 36.91 1.04
N SER A 478 -17.96 38.22 0.94
CA SER A 478 -18.54 39.04 -0.13
C SER A 478 -17.94 38.72 -1.51
N GLN A 479 -16.64 38.43 -1.57
CA GLN A 479 -15.94 38.08 -2.82
C GLN A 479 -16.34 36.71 -3.38
N LEU A 480 -16.82 35.79 -2.54
CA LEU A 480 -17.34 34.48 -2.97
C LEU A 480 -18.62 34.58 -3.82
N ARG A 481 -19.34 35.71 -3.76
CA ARG A 481 -20.57 35.98 -4.53
C ARG A 481 -21.66 34.91 -4.42
N ASN A 482 -21.71 34.19 -3.29
CA ASN A 482 -22.69 33.14 -3.06
C ASN A 482 -23.83 33.64 -2.15
N LEU A 483 -25.08 33.39 -2.58
CA LEU A 483 -26.30 33.72 -1.84
C LEU A 483 -26.42 32.98 -0.51
N ASP A 484 -25.71 31.87 -0.32
CA ASP A 484 -25.74 31.09 0.91
C ASP A 484 -25.11 31.86 2.09
N TYR A 485 -24.23 32.83 1.84
CA TYR A 485 -23.53 33.62 2.87
C TYR A 485 -24.21 34.95 3.19
N VAL A 486 -25.32 35.26 2.53
CA VAL A 486 -26.12 36.46 2.82
C VAL A 486 -26.54 36.55 4.30
N PRO A 487 -26.93 35.47 5.00
CA PRO A 487 -27.21 35.55 6.44
C PRO A 487 -26.04 36.12 7.27
N SER A 488 -24.81 35.72 6.95
CA SER A 488 -23.60 36.23 7.61
C SER A 488 -23.38 37.72 7.31
N LEU A 489 -23.66 38.18 6.08
CA LEU A 489 -23.61 39.60 5.73
C LEU A 489 -24.73 40.42 6.40
N LEU A 490 -25.94 39.85 6.52
CA LEU A 490 -27.05 40.47 7.26
C LEU A 490 -26.72 40.61 8.75
N TYR A 491 -26.07 39.59 9.33
CA TYR A 491 -25.56 39.68 10.70
C TYR A 491 -24.51 40.80 10.83
N ALA A 492 -23.58 40.91 9.88
CA ALA A 492 -22.56 41.95 9.87
C ALA A 492 -23.12 43.38 9.74
N LEU A 493 -24.30 43.58 9.15
CA LEU A 493 -25.00 44.86 9.23
C LEU A 493 -25.41 45.23 10.68
N THR A 494 -25.39 44.30 11.64
CA THR A 494 -25.63 44.53 13.07
C THR A 494 -24.36 44.73 13.91
N ASP A 495 -23.20 44.86 13.26
CA ASP A 495 -21.91 45.13 13.91
C ASP A 495 -21.76 46.52 14.59
N PRO A 496 -21.23 46.62 15.82
CA PRO A 496 -20.97 47.93 16.45
C PRO A 496 -19.95 48.79 15.68
N ASP A 497 -19.07 48.20 14.87
CA ASP A 497 -18.09 48.93 14.05
C ASP A 497 -18.68 49.32 12.68
N LYS A 498 -18.71 50.63 12.40
CA LYS A 498 -19.26 51.17 11.14
C LYS A 498 -18.49 50.72 9.89
N ARG A 499 -17.22 50.33 10.00
CA ARG A 499 -16.42 49.77 8.88
C ARG A 499 -17.00 48.44 8.43
N VAL A 500 -17.31 47.55 9.38
CA VAL A 500 -17.91 46.24 9.09
C VAL A 500 -19.29 46.40 8.45
N VAL A 501 -20.10 47.33 8.95
CA VAL A 501 -21.43 47.63 8.38
C VAL A 501 -21.32 48.11 6.92
N ARG A 502 -20.35 48.97 6.60
CA ARG A 502 -20.12 49.43 5.21
C ARG A 502 -19.67 48.29 4.30
N SER A 503 -18.74 47.46 4.75
CA SER A 503 -18.29 46.29 3.99
C SER A 503 -19.44 45.29 3.75
N ALA A 504 -20.28 45.04 4.76
CA ALA A 504 -21.45 44.18 4.64
C ALA A 504 -22.49 44.75 3.66
N ARG A 505 -22.72 46.07 3.68
CA ARG A 505 -23.56 46.77 2.70
C ARG A 505 -23.03 46.54 1.28
N ASP A 506 -21.74 46.82 1.05
CA ASP A 506 -21.12 46.72 -0.27
C ASP A 506 -21.13 45.26 -0.76
N GLY A 507 -20.87 44.32 0.14
CA GLY A 507 -20.99 42.89 -0.10
C GLY A 507 -22.39 42.45 -0.51
N LEU A 508 -23.44 42.93 0.18
CA LEU A 508 -24.83 42.63 -0.17
C LEU A 508 -25.22 43.24 -1.52
N GLN A 509 -24.78 44.47 -1.81
CA GLN A 509 -24.96 45.09 -3.13
C GLN A 509 -24.27 44.27 -4.23
N TYR A 510 -23.07 43.76 -3.95
CA TYR A 510 -22.30 42.95 -4.86
C TYR A 510 -22.92 41.58 -5.15
N VAL A 511 -23.25 40.83 -4.08
CA VAL A 511 -23.87 39.49 -4.16
C VAL A 511 -25.25 39.57 -4.83
N SER A 512 -26.01 40.63 -4.56
CA SER A 512 -27.33 40.85 -5.18
C SER A 512 -27.27 41.43 -6.59
N ARG A 513 -26.08 41.84 -7.06
CA ARG A 513 -25.87 42.61 -8.30
C ARG A 513 -26.69 43.90 -8.37
N ARG A 514 -26.95 44.53 -7.22
CA ARG A 514 -27.64 45.81 -7.07
C ARG A 514 -26.64 46.83 -6.55
N PHE A 515 -25.83 47.38 -7.45
CA PHE A 515 -24.75 48.32 -7.12
C PHE A 515 -25.25 49.66 -6.57
N GLU A 516 -26.49 50.04 -6.87
CA GLU A 516 -27.23 51.14 -6.23
C GLU A 516 -28.32 50.60 -5.27
N GLY A 517 -28.04 49.45 -4.64
CA GLY A 517 -28.97 48.72 -3.80
C GLY A 517 -29.22 49.40 -2.45
N TYR A 518 -29.92 48.70 -1.57
CA TYR A 518 -30.22 49.20 -0.23
C TYR A 518 -28.94 49.36 0.58
N GLY A 519 -28.90 50.34 1.49
CA GLY A 519 -27.72 50.50 2.32
C GLY A 519 -27.62 51.86 2.98
N PRO A 520 -27.01 51.93 4.18
CA PRO A 520 -26.70 53.21 4.80
C PRO A 520 -25.68 54.00 3.97
N SER A 521 -25.74 55.33 4.00
CA SER A 521 -24.64 56.18 3.53
C SER A 521 -23.39 55.97 4.39
N ASP A 522 -22.21 56.47 3.99
CA ASP A 522 -20.98 56.24 4.78
C ASP A 522 -21.03 56.85 6.19
N ASN A 523 -21.84 57.91 6.39
CA ASN A 523 -22.02 58.60 7.68
C ASN A 523 -23.38 58.29 8.31
N PHE A 524 -23.81 57.04 8.25
CA PHE A 524 -25.15 56.63 8.65
C PHE A 524 -25.47 56.77 10.14
N THR A 525 -26.77 56.92 10.39
CA THR A 525 -27.45 56.74 11.67
C THR A 525 -27.87 55.28 11.87
N ASP A 526 -28.04 54.86 13.13
CA ASP A 526 -28.53 53.50 13.42
C ASP A 526 -29.90 53.23 12.80
N LYS A 527 -30.74 54.27 12.67
CA LYS A 527 -32.03 54.15 11.98
C LYS A 527 -31.86 53.75 10.51
N GLU A 528 -31.04 54.47 9.74
CA GLU A 528 -30.80 54.16 8.31
C GLU A 528 -30.20 52.77 8.12
N ARG A 529 -29.32 52.37 9.03
CA ARG A 529 -28.73 51.04 9.06
C ARG A 529 -29.76 49.95 9.27
N TYR A 530 -30.60 50.04 10.31
CA TYR A 530 -31.63 49.02 10.57
C TYR A 530 -32.75 49.03 9.52
N ASP A 531 -33.09 50.19 8.95
CA ASP A 531 -34.00 50.29 7.81
C ASP A 531 -33.43 49.53 6.60
N SER A 532 -32.12 49.68 6.31
CA SER A 532 -31.45 48.93 5.24
C SER A 532 -31.42 47.41 5.49
N LEU A 533 -31.22 47.01 6.76
CA LEU A 533 -31.20 45.60 7.16
C LEU A 533 -32.55 44.94 6.88
N GLU A 534 -33.66 45.61 7.19
CA GLU A 534 -35.00 45.09 6.91
C GLU A 534 -35.27 45.03 5.39
N GLN A 535 -34.79 46.01 4.62
CA GLN A 535 -34.89 45.97 3.15
C GLN A 535 -34.13 44.77 2.57
N TRP A 536 -32.92 44.49 3.08
CA TRP A 536 -32.12 43.33 2.67
C TRP A 536 -32.70 41.99 3.11
N LYS A 537 -33.25 41.88 4.33
CA LYS A 537 -33.99 40.69 4.77
C LYS A 537 -35.18 40.40 3.88
N ASN A 538 -35.96 41.43 3.53
CA ASN A 538 -37.12 41.30 2.67
C ASN A 538 -36.73 40.91 1.24
N TRP A 539 -35.64 41.48 0.71
CA TRP A 539 -35.08 41.04 -0.56
C TRP A 539 -34.64 39.58 -0.51
N TYR A 540 -33.89 39.18 0.52
CA TYR A 540 -33.38 37.81 0.62
C TYR A 540 -34.51 36.79 0.72
N ARG A 541 -35.59 37.07 1.48
CA ARG A 541 -36.81 36.24 1.51
C ARG A 541 -37.47 36.08 0.15
N ARG A 542 -37.44 37.10 -0.71
CA ARG A 542 -37.98 36.99 -2.08
C ARG A 542 -37.12 36.09 -2.96
N VAL A 543 -35.79 36.13 -2.79
CA VAL A 543 -34.84 35.33 -3.57
C VAL A 543 -34.74 33.89 -3.04
N ARG A 544 -34.86 33.69 -1.72
CA ARG A 544 -34.83 32.41 -1.02
C ARG A 544 -36.02 32.30 -0.03
N PRO A 545 -37.23 31.98 -0.51
CA PRO A 545 -38.44 31.90 0.34
C PRO A 545 -38.34 30.93 1.53
N ASN A 546 -37.51 29.89 1.40
CA ASN A 546 -37.34 28.85 2.42
C ASN A 546 -36.08 29.05 3.29
N ALA A 547 -35.34 30.16 3.14
CA ALA A 547 -34.14 30.37 3.94
C ALA A 547 -34.48 30.84 5.37
N SER A 548 -33.82 30.24 6.35
CA SER A 548 -33.87 30.71 7.74
C SER A 548 -33.08 32.01 7.87
N LEU A 549 -33.71 33.04 8.45
CA LEU A 549 -33.07 34.32 8.78
C LEU A 549 -32.62 34.37 10.26
N ALA A 550 -32.44 33.21 10.90
CA ALA A 550 -31.97 33.16 12.27
C ALA A 550 -30.57 33.79 12.38
N PRO A 551 -30.29 34.53 13.47
CA PRO A 551 -29.10 35.39 13.61
C PRO A 551 -27.77 34.64 13.51
#